data_AF-A0A9P3IZ72-F1
#
_entry.id   AF-A0A9P3IZ72-F1
#
_cell.length_a   1.000
_cell.length_b   1.000
_cell.length_c   1.000
_cell.angle_alpha   90.00
_cell.angle_beta   90.00
_cell.angle_gamma   90.00
#
_symmetry.space_group_name_H-M   'P 1'
#
loop_
_entity.id
_entity.type
_entity.pdbx_description
1 polymer ?
#
loop_
_entity_poly.entity_id
_entity_poly.type
_entity_poly.pdbx_seq_one_letter_code
_entity_poly.pdbx_strand_id
1 'polypeptide(L)'
;MNQEAVEQLKQALTSAPVLILPDPERDYVIEADASDQAVGAVLMQDQGNGLQSIAYLSKKLHGAELNYPIHNKEALAIIIAFKTWRCYLEDEKQPSTPTTAA
;
A
#
# COMPACT_ATOMS: atom_id res chain seq x y z
N MET A 1 21.85 6.81 -16.07
CA MET A 1 20.67 6.03 -15.64
C MET A 1 21.17 4.81 -14.89
N ASN A 2 20.73 4.66 -13.64
CA ASN A 2 21.40 3.88 -12.60
C ASN A 2 21.00 2.39 -12.67
N GLN A 3 21.61 1.61 -13.57
CA GLN A 3 21.26 0.20 -13.81
C GLN A 3 21.39 -0.66 -12.56
N GLU A 4 22.39 -0.39 -11.73
CA GLU A 4 22.60 -1.08 -10.45
C GLU A 4 21.45 -0.87 -9.47
N ALA A 5 20.96 0.37 -9.32
CA ALA A 5 19.83 0.67 -8.45
C ALA A 5 18.54 0.00 -8.92
N VAL A 6 18.33 -0.10 -10.25
CA VAL A 6 17.19 -0.80 -10.83
C VAL A 6 17.29 -2.30 -10.57
N GLU A 7 18.48 -2.89 -10.70
CA GLU A 7 18.67 -4.32 -10.49
C GLU A 7 18.57 -4.71 -9.02
N GLN A 8 19.07 -3.88 -8.11
CA GLN A 8 18.88 -4.04 -6.66
C GLN A 8 17.40 -3.93 -6.26
N LEU A 9 16.65 -2.99 -6.85
CA LEU A 9 15.22 -2.86 -6.61
C LEU A 9 14.46 -4.11 -7.10
N LYS A 10 14.81 -4.63 -8.28
CA LYS A 10 14.22 -5.88 -8.79
C LYS A 10 14.53 -7.06 -7.88
N GLN A 11 15.76 -7.18 -7.39
CA GLN A 11 16.15 -8.23 -6.46
C GLN A 11 15.39 -8.13 -5.13
N ALA A 12 15.29 -6.93 -4.55
CA ALA A 12 14.52 -6.69 -3.34
C ALA A 12 13.02 -6.99 -3.53
N LEU A 13 12.46 -6.68 -4.71
CA LEU A 13 11.08 -7.00 -5.09
C LEU A 13 10.85 -8.48 -5.45
N THR A 14 11.91 -9.31 -5.56
CA THR A 14 11.80 -10.73 -5.92
C THR A 14 12.26 -11.68 -4.81
N SER A 15 12.90 -11.17 -3.76
CA SER A 15 13.30 -11.95 -2.58
C SER A 15 12.18 -12.08 -1.56
N ALA A 16 11.66 -13.29 -1.34
CA ALA A 16 10.59 -13.56 -0.39
C ALA A 16 10.93 -13.16 1.07
N PRO A 17 9.94 -12.76 1.91
CA PRO A 17 8.53 -12.56 1.61
C PRO A 17 8.28 -11.09 1.27
N VAL A 18 8.17 -10.78 -0.02
CA VAL A 18 7.99 -9.39 -0.48
C VAL A 18 6.60 -8.88 -0.10
N LEU A 19 5.60 -9.77 -0.10
CA LEU A 19 4.19 -9.48 0.17
C LEU A 19 3.52 -10.65 0.91
N ILE A 20 2.66 -10.35 1.87
CA ILE A 20 1.77 -11.30 2.56
C ILE A 20 0.33 -11.21 2.00
N LEU A 21 -0.44 -12.28 2.15
CA LEU A 21 -1.86 -12.28 1.82
C LEU A 21 -2.63 -11.44 2.85
N PRO A 22 -3.58 -10.59 2.44
CA PRO A 22 -4.39 -9.81 3.38
C PRO A 22 -5.34 -10.70 4.18
N ASP A 23 -5.48 -10.41 5.48
CA ASP A 23 -6.45 -11.02 6.38
C ASP A 23 -7.55 -9.98 6.70
N PRO A 24 -8.79 -10.16 6.23
CA PRO A 24 -9.88 -9.19 6.46
C PRO A 24 -10.26 -8.99 7.93
N GLU A 25 -9.90 -9.92 8.82
CA GLU A 25 -10.25 -9.86 10.24
C GLU A 25 -9.31 -8.96 11.06
N ARG A 26 -8.22 -8.49 10.45
CA ARG A 26 -7.16 -7.72 11.11
C ARG A 26 -7.09 -6.30 10.57
N ASP A 27 -6.63 -5.39 11.41
CA ASP A 27 -6.49 -3.99 11.04
C ASP A 27 -5.41 -3.79 9.97
N TYR A 28 -5.72 -2.93 9.01
CA TYR A 28 -4.78 -2.49 7.99
C TYR A 28 -4.06 -1.22 8.44
N VAL A 29 -2.76 -1.15 8.16
CA VAL A 29 -1.94 0.05 8.37
C VAL A 29 -1.52 0.58 7.00
N ILE A 30 -1.75 1.87 6.77
CA ILE A 30 -1.30 2.56 5.56
C ILE A 30 -0.25 3.59 5.96
N GLU A 31 0.94 3.45 5.40
CA GLU A 31 1.95 4.49 5.42
C GLU A 31 2.02 5.14 4.05
N ALA A 32 1.87 6.47 3.99
CA ALA A 32 1.93 7.23 2.76
C ALA A 32 3.06 8.27 2.85
N ASP A 33 3.78 8.44 1.75
CA ASP A 33 4.86 9.41 1.64
C ASP A 33 4.77 10.14 0.29
N ALA A 34 5.30 11.35 0.24
CA ALA A 34 5.30 12.18 -0.95
C ALA A 34 6.67 12.80 -1.19
N SER A 35 7.08 12.77 -2.45
CA SER A 35 8.23 13.49 -2.96
C SER A 35 7.78 14.61 -3.89
N ASP A 36 8.73 15.42 -4.37
CA ASP A 36 8.42 16.47 -5.33
C ASP A 36 7.83 15.95 -6.64
N GLN A 37 8.17 14.72 -7.03
CA GLN A 37 7.86 14.16 -8.35
C GLN A 37 6.85 13.00 -8.32
N ALA A 38 6.68 12.35 -7.18
CA ALA A 38 5.86 11.15 -7.05
C ALA A 38 5.33 11.00 -5.63
N VAL A 39 4.22 10.29 -5.50
CA VAL A 39 3.66 9.86 -4.23
C VAL A 39 3.78 8.34 -4.12
N GLY A 40 3.93 7.86 -2.89
CA GLY A 40 4.00 6.45 -2.57
C GLY A 40 3.11 6.12 -1.38
N ALA A 41 2.68 4.87 -1.31
CA ALA A 41 2.09 4.33 -0.10
C ALA A 41 2.39 2.84 0.04
N VAL A 42 2.34 2.32 1.26
CA VAL A 42 2.45 0.90 1.57
C VAL A 42 1.26 0.50 2.42
N LEU A 43 0.57 -0.56 2.00
CA LEU A 43 -0.45 -1.25 2.78
C LEU A 43 0.22 -2.37 3.54
N MET A 44 0.04 -2.41 4.85
CA MET A 44 0.68 -3.35 5.75
C MET A 44 -0.32 -3.90 6.76
N GLN A 45 0.02 -5.04 7.36
CA GLN A 45 -0.77 -5.67 8.40
C GLN A 45 0.11 -6.47 9.33
N ASP A 46 -0.25 -6.52 10.61
CA ASP A 46 0.38 -7.41 11.58
C ASP A 46 -0.41 -8.71 11.74
N GLN A 47 0.15 -9.80 11.19
CA GLN A 47 -0.43 -11.14 11.27
C GLN A 47 0.12 -11.98 12.44
N GLY A 48 0.81 -11.35 13.39
CA GLY A 48 1.47 -11.99 14.53
C GLY A 48 2.98 -12.12 14.38
N ASN A 49 3.56 -11.60 13.29
CA ASN A 49 5.00 -11.57 13.02
C ASN A 49 5.52 -10.12 12.86
N GLY A 50 4.78 -9.13 13.34
CA GLY A 50 5.05 -7.71 13.14
C GLY A 50 4.42 -7.18 11.85
N LEU A 51 4.63 -5.89 11.57
CA LEU A 51 4.10 -5.27 10.35
C LEU A 51 4.74 -5.88 9.10
N GLN A 52 3.89 -6.45 8.24
CA GLN A 52 4.29 -7.03 6.98
C GLN A 52 3.53 -6.36 5.83
N SER A 53 4.21 -6.15 4.70
CA SER A 53 3.65 -5.51 3.50
C SER A 53 2.66 -6.41 2.77
N ILE A 54 1.50 -5.87 2.42
CA ILE A 54 0.47 -6.50 1.59
C ILE A 54 0.50 -5.93 0.17
N ALA A 55 0.71 -4.63 0.03
CA ALA A 55 0.78 -3.98 -1.27
C ALA A 55 1.63 -2.71 -1.22
N TYR A 56 2.29 -2.41 -2.34
CA TYR A 56 3.01 -1.16 -2.56
C TYR A 56 2.31 -0.35 -3.64
N LEU A 57 2.26 0.97 -3.45
CA LEU A 57 1.72 1.94 -4.39
C LEU A 57 2.80 2.98 -4.67
N SER A 58 3.02 3.26 -5.95
CA SER A 58 3.83 4.39 -6.38
C SER A 58 3.20 5.04 -7.60
N LYS A 59 2.98 6.35 -7.54
CA LYS A 59 2.38 7.13 -8.63
C LYS A 59 3.19 8.39 -8.88
N LYS A 60 3.64 8.56 -10.11
CA LYS A 60 4.28 9.80 -10.55
C LYS A 60 3.24 10.93 -10.67
N LEU A 61 3.57 12.11 -10.15
CA LEU A 61 2.74 13.30 -10.23
C LEU A 61 2.87 13.96 -11.60
N HIS A 62 1.77 14.54 -12.10
CA HIS A 62 1.76 15.20 -13.41
C HIS A 62 0.99 16.52 -13.39
N GLY A 63 1.38 17.44 -14.27
CA GLY A 63 0.67 18.72 -14.47
C GLY A 63 0.56 19.55 -13.20
N ALA A 64 -0.67 19.85 -12.79
CA ALA A 64 -0.94 20.68 -11.62
C ALA A 64 -0.48 20.03 -10.30
N GLU A 65 -0.47 18.69 -10.21
CA GLU A 65 -0.10 17.97 -8.98
C GLU A 65 1.37 18.21 -8.57
N LEU A 66 2.24 18.49 -9.54
CA LEU A 66 3.66 18.79 -9.28
C LEU A 66 3.85 20.12 -8.54
N ASN A 67 2.93 21.07 -8.73
CA ASN A 67 3.00 22.40 -8.15
C ASN A 67 2.35 22.47 -6.75
N TYR A 68 1.78 21.37 -6.27
CA TYR A 68 1.20 21.34 -4.93
C TYR A 68 2.29 21.49 -3.86
N PRO A 69 2.03 22.21 -2.76
CA PRO A 69 2.93 22.21 -1.62
C PRO A 69 3.01 20.80 -1.00
N ILE A 70 4.11 20.50 -0.31
CA ILE A 70 4.41 19.14 0.16
C ILE A 70 3.28 18.52 1.00
N HIS A 71 2.67 19.28 1.92
CA HIS A 71 1.54 18.83 2.74
C HIS A 71 0.32 18.40 1.89
N ASN A 72 0.07 19.08 0.76
CA ASN A 72 -1.01 18.69 -0.14
C ASN A 72 -0.64 17.45 -0.95
N LYS A 73 0.65 17.23 -1.25
CA LYS A 73 1.14 16.01 -1.89
C LYS A 73 1.03 14.81 -0.95
N GLU A 74 1.34 14.97 0.34
CA GLU A 74 1.12 13.95 1.38
C GLU A 74 -0.36 13.58 1.50
N ALA A 75 -1.25 14.57 1.59
CA ALA A 75 -2.70 14.33 1.61
C ALA A 75 -3.18 13.64 0.32
N LEU A 76 -2.63 14.02 -0.83
CA LEU A 76 -2.91 13.37 -2.11
C LEU A 76 -2.45 11.90 -2.12
N ALA A 77 -1.29 11.59 -1.55
CA ALA A 77 -0.79 10.23 -1.39
C ALA A 77 -1.77 9.36 -0.61
N ILE A 78 -2.29 9.87 0.52
CA ILE A 78 -3.31 9.21 1.33
C ILE A 78 -4.59 8.96 0.50
N ILE A 79 -5.13 9.99 -0.15
CA ILE A 79 -6.35 9.88 -0.96
C ILE A 79 -6.19 8.82 -2.07
N ILE A 80 -5.04 8.79 -2.74
CA ILE A 80 -4.77 7.81 -3.80
C ILE A 80 -4.69 6.41 -3.18
N ALA A 81 -4.00 6.24 -2.05
CA ALA A 81 -3.94 4.95 -1.35
C ALA A 81 -5.33 4.40 -1.02
N PHE A 82 -6.20 5.22 -0.42
CA PHE A 82 -7.58 4.83 -0.10
C PHE A 82 -8.39 4.50 -1.36
N LYS A 83 -8.23 5.26 -2.45
CA LYS A 83 -8.93 4.97 -3.72
C LYS A 83 -8.46 3.68 -4.37
N THR A 84 -7.16 3.40 -4.33
CA THR A 84 -6.57 2.20 -4.93
C THR A 84 -6.92 0.95 -4.13
N TRP A 85 -6.86 1.02 -2.80
CA TRP A 85 -7.12 -0.12 -1.91
C TRP A 85 -8.53 -0.14 -1.34
N ARG A 86 -9.46 0.56 -1.99
CA ARG A 86 -10.87 0.59 -1.64
C ARG A 86 -11.44 -0.82 -1.44
N CYS A 87 -11.03 -1.79 -2.26
CA CYS A 87 -11.46 -3.19 -2.13
C CYS A 87 -10.98 -3.88 -0.85
N TYR A 88 -9.87 -3.45 -0.24
CA TYR A 88 -9.38 -4.01 1.03
C TYR A 88 -9.93 -3.25 2.24
N LEU A 89 -10.18 -1.94 2.08
CA LEU A 89 -10.57 -1.05 3.18
C LEU A 89 -12.09 -0.92 3.34
N GLU A 90 -12.85 -1.15 2.26
CA GLU A 90 -14.32 -1.11 2.28
C GLU A 90 -14.96 -2.48 2.39
N ASP A 91 -14.17 -3.57 2.45
CA ASP A 91 -14.73 -4.88 2.76
C ASP A 91 -15.24 -4.82 4.21
N GLU A 92 -16.54 -4.57 4.31
CA GLU A 92 -17.34 -4.72 5.52
C GLU A 92 -17.05 -6.13 6.03
N LYS A 93 -16.64 -6.25 7.30
CA LYS A 93 -16.52 -7.53 8.00
C LYS A 93 -17.75 -8.37 7.67
N GLN A 94 -17.65 -9.26 6.69
CA GLN A 94 -18.69 -10.24 6.45
C GLN A 94 -18.70 -11.05 7.75
N PRO A 95 -19.76 -11.02 8.55
CA PRO A 95 -19.82 -11.87 9.72
C PRO A 95 -19.65 -13.28 9.18
N SER A 96 -18.54 -13.92 9.57
CA SER A 96 -18.28 -15.31 9.26
C SER A 96 -19.45 -16.12 9.82
N THR A 97 -20.45 -16.39 8.98
CA THR A 97 -21.49 -17.34 9.33
C THR A 97 -20.80 -18.69 9.49
N PRO A 98 -20.79 -19.29 10.69
CA PRO A 98 -20.22 -20.60 10.85
C PRO A 98 -21.04 -21.59 10.03
N THR A 99 -20.36 -22.26 9.10
CA THR A 99 -20.76 -23.54 8.52
C THR A 99 -21.40 -24.41 9.60
N THR A 100 -22.72 -24.53 9.59
CA THR A 100 -23.44 -25.62 10.27
C THR A 100 -23.97 -26.52 9.18
N ALA A 101 -23.23 -27.60 8.95
CA ALA A 101 -23.74 -28.79 8.30
C ALA A 101 -24.83 -29.41 9.19
N ALA A 102 -26.01 -29.63 8.63
CA ALA A 102 -26.98 -30.65 9.04
C ALA A 102 -27.94 -30.92 7.86
#